data_AF-A0A7C6B9P6-F1
#
_entry.id   AF-A0A7C6B9P6-F1
#
_cell.length_a   1.000
_cell.length_b   1.000
_cell.length_c   1.000
_cell.angle_alpha   90.00
_cell.angle_beta   90.00
_cell.angle_gamma   90.00
#
_symmetry.space_group_name_H-M   'P 1'
#
loop_
_entity.id
_entity.type
_entity.pdbx_description
1 polymer ?
#
loop_
_entity_poly.entity_id
_entity_poly.type
_entity_poly.pdbx_seq_one_letter_code
_entity_poly.pdbx_strand_id
1 'polypeptide(L)'
;MQFLDKSKELNKNPLLKRVILFLVGTLLLYLGVDTLLHNQQIGLTLTTATHTILGNEEEFLDPILFDTLLEKTHANLLSSMITIMLLATIYIRLTKYTQKRQPVIHLTFLTAILSHVALLLTQSYPLLIGIWISLFLLWHLLALYLSVIILWKLR
;
A
#
# COMPACT_ATOMS: atom_id res chain seq x y z
N MET A 1 16.60 26.48 -16.19
CA MET A 1 15.78 26.55 -14.94
C MET A 1 16.44 25.72 -13.85
N GLN A 2 17.28 26.36 -13.05
CA GLN A 2 17.99 25.74 -11.92
C GLN A 2 17.07 25.75 -10.70
N PHE A 3 16.08 24.86 -10.66
CA PHE A 3 15.22 24.70 -9.49
C PHE A 3 16.03 24.02 -8.38
N LEU A 4 16.44 24.84 -7.40
CA LEU A 4 16.64 24.50 -5.99
C LEU A 4 17.05 23.05 -5.71
N ASP A 5 18.34 22.85 -5.44
CA ASP A 5 18.85 21.68 -4.74
C ASP A 5 18.21 21.66 -3.32
N LYS A 6 16.97 21.16 -3.20
CA LYS A 6 16.11 21.20 -1.99
C LYS A 6 16.67 20.41 -0.81
N SER A 7 17.74 19.64 -1.02
CA SER A 7 18.57 19.11 0.07
C SER A 7 19.14 20.24 0.95
N LYS A 8 19.36 21.44 0.41
CA LYS A 8 19.81 22.61 1.18
C LYS A 8 18.76 23.15 2.14
N GLU A 9 17.46 23.11 1.81
CA GLU A 9 16.41 23.57 2.74
C GLU A 9 16.12 22.56 3.84
N LEU A 10 16.16 21.26 3.51
CA LEU A 10 16.01 20.19 4.50
C LEU A 10 17.17 20.20 5.52
N ASN A 11 18.40 20.44 5.07
CA ASN A 11 19.57 20.56 5.94
C ASN A 11 19.54 21.83 6.80
N LYS A 12 18.83 22.88 6.36
CA LYS A 12 18.67 24.13 7.12
C LYS A 12 17.55 24.08 8.16
N ASN A 13 16.55 23.21 7.98
CA ASN A 13 15.38 23.15 8.86
C ASN A 13 15.23 21.77 9.55
N PRO A 14 15.78 21.59 10.77
CA PRO A 14 15.71 20.31 11.49
C PRO A 14 14.28 19.94 11.89
N LEU A 15 13.37 20.91 12.03
CA LEU A 15 11.96 20.64 12.33
C LEU A 15 11.29 19.93 11.16
N LEU A 16 11.50 20.41 9.93
CA LEU A 16 10.96 19.77 8.71
C LEU A 16 11.45 18.32 8.56
N LYS A 17 12.75 18.08 8.87
CA LYS A 17 13.33 16.73 8.88
C LYS A 17 12.59 15.81 9.87
N ARG A 18 12.34 16.29 11.10
CA ARG A 18 11.60 15.52 12.11
C ARG A 18 10.15 15.24 11.69
N VAL A 19 9.46 16.22 11.11
CA VAL A 19 8.08 16.05 10.62
C VAL A 19 8.02 14.95 9.55
N ILE A 20 8.95 14.97 8.58
CA ILE A 20 9.02 13.92 7.55
C ILE A 20 9.31 12.55 8.17
N LEU A 21 10.21 12.49 9.16
CA LEU A 21 10.53 11.25 9.87
C LEU A 21 9.29 10.66 10.57
N PHE A 22 8.56 11.48 11.34
CA PHE A 22 7.32 11.06 12.01
C PHE A 22 6.24 10.65 11.02
N LEU A 23 6.09 11.40 9.92
CA LEU A 23 5.12 11.07 8.87
C LEU A 23 5.43 9.70 8.25
N VAL A 24 6.67 9.46 7.82
CA VAL A 24 7.08 8.17 7.25
C VAL A 24 6.97 7.03 8.27
N GLY A 25 7.32 7.29 9.53
CA GLY A 25 7.11 6.33 10.61
C GLY A 25 5.63 5.94 10.79
N THR A 26 4.72 6.91 10.68
CA THR A 26 3.27 6.67 10.74
C THR A 26 2.79 5.86 9.53
N LEU A 27 3.29 6.15 8.33
CA LEU A 27 2.96 5.40 7.11
C LEU A 27 3.48 3.95 7.17
N LEU A 28 4.66 3.73 7.75
CA LEU A 28 5.19 2.39 8.01
C LEU A 28 4.33 1.61 9.01
N LEU A 29 3.90 2.26 10.08
CA LEU A 29 2.98 1.66 11.05
C LEU A 29 1.65 1.29 10.37
N TYR A 30 1.12 2.18 9.53
CA TYR A 30 -0.07 1.92 8.72
C TYR A 30 0.11 0.65 7.86
N LEU A 31 1.21 0.53 7.09
CA LEU A 31 1.45 -0.66 6.25
C LEU A 31 1.46 -1.96 7.07
N GLY A 32 2.08 -1.92 8.26
CA GLY A 32 2.10 -3.07 9.16
C GLY A 32 0.71 -3.43 9.70
N VAL A 33 -0.03 -2.43 10.18
CA VAL A 33 -1.40 -2.62 10.71
C VAL A 33 -2.35 -3.07 9.60
N ASP A 34 -2.25 -2.49 8.40
CA ASP A 34 -3.07 -2.86 7.24
C ASP A 34 -2.88 -4.33 6.86
N THR A 35 -1.64 -4.81 6.84
CA THR A 35 -1.31 -6.22 6.60
C THR A 35 -1.93 -7.14 7.66
N LEU A 36 -1.82 -6.77 8.95
CA LEU A 36 -2.37 -7.56 10.05
C LEU A 36 -3.91 -7.60 9.99
N LEU A 37 -4.55 -6.47 9.72
CA LEU A 37 -6.00 -6.38 9.59
C LEU A 37 -6.51 -7.20 8.41
N HIS A 38 -5.85 -7.16 7.25
CA HIS A 38 -6.24 -7.99 6.11
C HIS A 38 -6.07 -9.48 6.41
N ASN A 39 -5.00 -9.87 7.12
CA ASN A 39 -4.83 -11.25 7.54
C ASN A 39 -5.91 -11.73 8.52
N GLN A 40 -6.39 -10.85 9.41
CA GLN A 40 -7.45 -11.20 10.36
C GLN A 40 -8.85 -11.18 9.75
N GLN A 41 -9.12 -10.26 8.82
CA GLN A 41 -10.46 -10.04 8.27
C GLN A 41 -10.78 -10.87 7.04
N ILE A 42 -9.77 -11.20 6.22
CA ILE A 42 -9.93 -11.94 4.96
C ILE A 42 -8.99 -13.15 4.94
N GLY A 43 -7.76 -12.98 5.43
CA GLY A 43 -6.71 -13.99 5.34
C GLY A 43 -5.75 -13.70 4.18
N LEU A 44 -4.45 -13.89 4.42
CA LEU A 44 -3.40 -13.70 3.41
C LEU A 44 -2.90 -15.01 2.79
N THR A 45 -3.51 -16.14 3.14
CA THR A 45 -3.26 -17.43 2.47
C THR A 45 -4.41 -17.74 1.52
N LEU A 46 -4.12 -18.47 0.43
CA LEU A 46 -5.15 -18.82 -0.54
C LEU A 46 -6.32 -19.57 0.10
N THR A 47 -6.04 -20.48 1.04
CA THR A 47 -7.08 -21.25 1.74
C THR A 47 -7.97 -20.36 2.60
N THR A 48 -7.38 -19.56 3.49
CA THR A 48 -8.13 -18.68 4.41
C THR A 48 -8.92 -17.61 3.66
N ALA A 49 -8.32 -17.01 2.63
CA ALA A 49 -8.99 -16.04 1.78
C ALA A 49 -10.16 -16.65 1.02
N THR A 50 -10.01 -17.88 0.50
CA THR A 50 -11.09 -18.58 -0.20
C THR A 50 -12.24 -18.89 0.75
N HIS A 51 -11.95 -19.46 1.93
CA HIS A 51 -13.00 -19.78 2.91
C HIS A 51 -13.74 -18.52 3.39
N THR A 52 -13.03 -17.41 3.55
CA THR A 52 -13.66 -16.16 4.02
C THR A 52 -14.49 -15.49 2.92
N ILE A 53 -13.99 -15.47 1.68
CA ILE A 53 -14.65 -14.76 0.57
C ILE A 53 -15.82 -15.57 0.00
N LEU A 54 -15.63 -16.88 -0.18
CA LEU A 54 -16.61 -17.77 -0.83
C LEU A 54 -17.39 -18.64 0.16
N GLY A 55 -17.04 -18.61 1.44
CA GLY A 55 -17.61 -19.47 2.45
C GLY A 55 -16.94 -20.84 2.50
N ASN A 56 -17.31 -21.62 3.51
CA ASN A 56 -16.96 -23.03 3.64
C ASN A 56 -18.11 -23.77 4.34
N GLU A 57 -18.81 -24.63 3.60
CA GLU A 57 -19.93 -25.41 4.11
C GLU A 57 -19.50 -26.42 5.18
N GLU A 58 -18.29 -26.98 5.07
CA GLU A 58 -17.76 -27.97 6.03
C GLU A 58 -17.45 -27.33 7.40
N GLU A 59 -17.08 -26.04 7.39
CA GLU A 59 -16.78 -25.25 8.60
C GLU A 59 -17.95 -24.34 9.01
N PHE A 60 -19.11 -24.45 8.34
CA PHE A 60 -20.29 -23.59 8.56
C PHE A 60 -19.97 -22.09 8.48
N LEU A 61 -19.07 -21.72 7.57
CA LEU A 61 -18.68 -20.34 7.31
C LEU A 61 -19.48 -19.80 6.13
N ASP A 62 -20.29 -18.78 6.39
CA ASP A 62 -20.99 -18.06 5.34
C ASP A 62 -20.01 -17.20 4.51
N PRO A 63 -20.23 -17.06 3.20
CA PRO A 63 -19.46 -16.14 2.37
C PRO A 63 -19.62 -14.71 2.87
N ILE A 64 -18.54 -13.91 2.77
CA ILE A 64 -18.62 -12.48 3.05
C ILE A 64 -19.69 -11.82 2.16
N LEU A 65 -20.49 -10.93 2.74
CA LEU A 65 -21.47 -10.16 1.97
C LEU A 65 -20.76 -9.21 0.99
N PHE A 66 -21.28 -9.09 -0.22
CA PHE A 66 -20.75 -8.16 -1.22
C PHE A 66 -20.69 -6.73 -0.69
N ASP A 67 -21.73 -6.27 0.02
CA ASP A 67 -21.77 -4.92 0.59
C ASP A 67 -20.64 -4.68 1.60
N THR A 68 -20.34 -5.67 2.44
CA THR A 68 -19.22 -5.62 3.39
C THR A 68 -17.88 -5.59 2.64
N LEU A 69 -17.73 -6.38 1.58
CA LEU A 69 -16.53 -6.38 0.75
C LEU A 69 -16.33 -5.06 0.01
N LEU A 70 -17.42 -4.46 -0.47
CA LEU A 70 -17.44 -3.18 -1.18
C LEU A 70 -17.04 -2.03 -0.25
N GLU A 71 -17.65 -1.95 0.92
CA GLU A 71 -17.33 -0.94 1.93
C GLU A 71 -15.85 -1.01 2.36
N LYS A 72 -15.36 -2.23 2.66
CA LYS A 72 -13.96 -2.47 3.01
C LYS A 72 -13.02 -2.05 1.88
N THR A 73 -13.30 -2.48 0.65
CA THR A 73 -12.44 -2.16 -0.49
C THR A 73 -12.40 -0.65 -0.73
N HIS A 74 -13.53 0.05 -0.60
CA HIS A 74 -13.58 1.50 -0.75
C HIS A 74 -12.71 2.22 0.29
N ALA A 75 -12.83 1.86 1.58
CA ALA A 75 -12.00 2.43 2.65
C ALA A 75 -10.49 2.13 2.45
N ASN A 76 -10.15 0.92 2.03
CA ASN A 76 -8.76 0.51 1.79
C ASN A 76 -8.17 1.21 0.56
N LEU A 77 -8.98 1.41 -0.50
CA LEU A 77 -8.55 2.13 -1.69
C LEU A 77 -8.20 3.58 -1.34
N LEU A 78 -9.04 4.26 -0.56
CA LEU A 78 -8.76 5.63 -0.12
C LEU A 78 -7.47 5.71 0.70
N SER A 79 -7.33 4.82 1.69
CA SER A 79 -6.18 4.81 2.61
C SER A 79 -4.87 4.48 1.90
N SER A 80 -4.89 3.51 0.97
CA SER A 80 -3.73 3.15 0.15
C SER A 80 -3.34 4.29 -0.80
N MET A 81 -4.31 4.97 -1.44
CA MET A 81 -4.02 6.10 -2.33
C MET A 81 -3.38 7.27 -1.58
N ILE A 82 -3.90 7.63 -0.41
CA ILE A 82 -3.30 8.68 0.44
C ILE A 82 -1.87 8.30 0.83
N THR A 83 -1.67 7.06 1.28
CA THR A 83 -0.35 6.55 1.69
C THR A 83 0.66 6.63 0.55
N ILE A 84 0.31 6.11 -0.62
CA ILE A 84 1.21 6.08 -1.79
C ILE A 84 1.46 7.50 -2.32
N MET A 85 0.45 8.37 -2.33
CA MET A 85 0.63 9.79 -2.72
C MET A 85 1.61 10.52 -1.81
N LEU A 86 1.51 10.32 -0.49
CA LEU A 86 2.42 10.93 0.48
C LEU A 86 3.84 10.40 0.30
N LEU A 87 4.02 9.08 0.23
CA LEU A 87 5.33 8.46 -0.01
C LEU A 87 5.94 8.91 -1.34
N ALA A 88 5.16 8.88 -2.42
CA ALA A 88 5.61 9.34 -3.73
C ALA A 88 6.03 10.81 -3.69
N THR A 89 5.23 11.68 -3.09
CA THR A 89 5.55 13.12 -3.00
C THR A 89 6.83 13.38 -2.22
N ILE A 90 7.03 12.70 -1.09
CA ILE A 90 8.24 12.84 -0.27
C ILE A 90 9.45 12.27 -1.02
N TYR A 91 9.32 11.06 -1.56
CA TYR A 91 10.36 10.40 -2.34
C TYR A 91 10.80 11.24 -3.53
N ILE A 92 9.84 11.83 -4.25
CA ILE A 92 10.07 12.67 -5.43
C ILE A 92 10.94 13.89 -5.07
N ARG A 93 10.73 14.47 -3.90
CA ARG A 93 11.43 15.67 -3.43
C ARG A 93 12.82 15.39 -2.86
N LEU A 94 13.03 14.24 -2.24
CA LEU A 94 14.31 13.89 -1.58
C LEU A 94 15.34 13.25 -2.53
N THR A 95 14.88 12.65 -3.62
CA THR A 95 15.76 11.95 -4.56
C THR A 95 16.00 12.80 -5.80
N LYS A 96 17.23 12.78 -6.34
CA LYS A 96 17.53 13.41 -7.63
C LYS A 96 16.74 12.71 -8.75
N TYR A 97 16.31 13.48 -9.74
CA TYR A 97 15.60 12.93 -10.88
C TYR A 97 16.47 11.88 -11.59
N THR A 98 15.96 10.67 -11.69
CA THR A 98 16.59 9.54 -12.37
C THR A 98 15.50 8.76 -13.11
N GLN A 99 15.75 8.32 -14.35
CA GLN A 99 14.75 7.58 -15.15
C GLN A 99 14.22 6.33 -14.42
N LYS A 100 15.02 5.73 -13.54
CA LYS A 100 14.64 4.57 -12.71
C LYS A 100 13.59 4.87 -11.62
N ARG A 101 13.27 6.14 -11.32
CA ARG A 101 12.25 6.51 -10.30
C ARG A 101 10.81 6.32 -10.77
N GLN A 102 10.54 6.70 -12.01
CA GLN A 102 9.20 6.70 -12.57
C GLN A 102 8.54 5.30 -12.49
N PRO A 103 9.19 4.21 -12.91
CA PRO A 103 8.55 2.90 -12.89
C PRO A 103 8.21 2.42 -11.48
N VAL A 104 9.04 2.68 -10.47
CA VAL A 104 8.75 2.25 -9.09
C VAL A 104 7.48 2.91 -8.57
N ILE A 105 7.34 4.23 -8.77
CA ILE A 105 6.15 4.97 -8.32
C ILE A 105 4.91 4.47 -9.07
N HIS A 106 4.96 4.41 -10.41
CA HIS A 106 3.83 3.95 -11.21
C HIS A 106 3.43 2.51 -10.90
N LEU A 107 4.41 1.62 -10.72
CA LEU A 107 4.17 0.23 -10.34
C LEU A 107 3.50 0.14 -8.96
N THR A 108 3.91 0.97 -7.99
CA THR A 108 3.29 1.02 -6.66
C THR A 108 1.81 1.44 -6.77
N PHE A 109 1.50 2.50 -7.53
CA PHE A 109 0.12 2.93 -7.75
C PHE A 109 -0.71 1.86 -8.47
N LEU A 110 -0.17 1.30 -9.56
CA LEU A 110 -0.89 0.34 -10.39
C LEU A 110 -1.20 -0.94 -9.61
N THR A 111 -0.21 -1.48 -8.89
CA THR A 111 -0.39 -2.70 -8.08
C THR A 111 -1.37 -2.48 -6.93
N ALA A 112 -1.37 -1.30 -6.31
CA ALA A 112 -2.34 -0.97 -5.28
C ALA A 112 -3.77 -0.85 -5.85
N ILE A 113 -3.97 -0.16 -6.97
CA ILE A 113 -5.32 -0.06 -7.56
C ILE A 113 -5.81 -1.43 -8.02
N LEU A 114 -4.96 -2.19 -8.71
CA LEU A 114 -5.31 -3.52 -9.22
C LEU A 114 -5.58 -4.52 -8.09
N SER A 115 -4.93 -4.41 -6.92
CA SER A 115 -5.23 -5.30 -5.78
C SER A 115 -6.67 -5.10 -5.31
N HIS A 116 -7.13 -3.86 -5.15
CA HIS A 116 -8.49 -3.54 -4.72
C HIS A 116 -9.54 -3.96 -5.77
N VAL A 117 -9.26 -3.73 -7.05
CA VAL A 117 -10.13 -4.20 -8.14
C VAL A 117 -10.19 -5.73 -8.17
N ALA A 118 -9.06 -6.40 -8.02
CA ALA A 118 -9.01 -7.85 -7.97
C ALA A 118 -9.83 -8.40 -6.79
N LEU A 119 -9.72 -7.78 -5.61
CA LEU A 119 -10.48 -8.17 -4.40
C LEU A 119 -11.99 -8.12 -4.64
N LEU A 120 -12.51 -7.03 -5.21
CA LEU A 120 -13.95 -6.90 -5.48
C LEU A 120 -14.47 -7.96 -6.44
N LEU A 121 -13.64 -8.34 -7.42
CA LEU A 121 -14.03 -9.29 -8.45
C LEU A 121 -13.88 -10.76 -8.00
N THR A 122 -13.33 -11.03 -6.82
CA THR A 122 -13.10 -12.40 -6.32
C THR A 122 -14.38 -13.22 -6.18
N GLN A 123 -15.50 -12.60 -5.79
CA GLN A 123 -16.79 -13.28 -5.67
C GLN A 123 -17.34 -13.79 -7.00
N SER A 124 -17.04 -13.10 -8.11
CA SER A 124 -17.42 -13.54 -9.46
C SER A 124 -16.37 -14.42 -10.12
N TYR A 125 -15.09 -14.23 -9.76
CA TYR A 125 -13.95 -14.92 -10.35
C TYR A 125 -12.97 -15.39 -9.25
N PRO A 126 -13.17 -16.59 -8.68
CA PRO A 126 -12.35 -17.12 -7.58
C PRO A 126 -10.84 -17.14 -7.84
N LEU A 127 -10.42 -17.32 -9.11
CA LEU A 127 -9.01 -17.29 -9.52
C LEU A 127 -8.32 -15.96 -9.17
N LEU A 128 -9.07 -14.87 -9.03
CA LEU A 128 -8.54 -13.56 -8.68
C LEU A 128 -8.06 -13.47 -7.22
N ILE A 129 -8.41 -14.41 -6.35
CA ILE A 129 -7.95 -14.40 -4.95
C ILE A 129 -6.42 -14.47 -4.87
N GLY A 130 -5.79 -15.37 -5.63
CA GLY A 130 -4.33 -15.47 -5.68
C GLY A 130 -3.66 -14.23 -6.28
N ILE A 131 -4.30 -13.62 -7.28
CA ILE A 131 -3.84 -12.36 -7.89
C ILE A 131 -3.95 -11.21 -6.90
N TRP A 132 -5.06 -11.10 -6.19
CA TRP A 132 -5.27 -10.12 -5.13
C TRP A 132 -4.19 -10.21 -4.06
N ILE A 133 -3.93 -11.40 -3.49
CA ILE A 133 -2.88 -11.59 -2.47
C ILE A 133 -1.52 -11.15 -3.02
N SER A 134 -1.19 -11.57 -4.23
CA SER A 134 0.10 -11.25 -4.87
C SER A 134 0.27 -9.74 -5.06
N LEU A 135 -0.76 -9.07 -5.58
CA LEU A 135 -0.74 -7.61 -5.78
C LEU A 135 -0.73 -6.86 -4.45
N PHE A 136 -1.48 -7.34 -3.46
CA PHE A 136 -1.53 -6.80 -2.10
C PHE A 136 -0.14 -6.77 -1.47
N LEU A 137 0.56 -7.90 -1.49
CA LEU A 137 1.93 -7.99 -0.96
C LEU A 137 2.91 -7.16 -1.78
N LEU A 138 2.77 -7.17 -3.12
CA LEU A 138 3.68 -6.42 -3.99
C LEU A 138 3.62 -4.91 -3.74
N TRP A 139 2.42 -4.32 -3.65
CA TRP A 139 2.32 -2.88 -3.41
C TRP A 139 2.82 -2.49 -2.01
N HIS A 140 2.60 -3.36 -1.00
CA HIS A 140 3.16 -3.18 0.34
C HIS A 140 4.69 -3.19 0.34
N LEU A 141 5.31 -4.14 -0.36
CA LEU A 141 6.77 -4.22 -0.47
C LEU A 141 7.36 -3.01 -1.20
N LEU A 142 6.68 -2.52 -2.24
CA LEU A 142 7.10 -1.30 -2.95
C LEU A 142 6.95 -0.05 -2.07
N ALA A 143 5.86 0.08 -1.31
CA ALA A 143 5.66 1.18 -0.37
C ALA A 143 6.69 1.14 0.77
N LEU A 144 7.02 -0.05 1.27
CA LEU A 144 8.09 -0.26 2.26
C LEU A 144 9.45 0.16 1.68
N TYR A 145 9.75 -0.23 0.44
CA TYR A 145 10.97 0.17 -0.27
C TYR A 145 11.09 1.70 -0.40
N LEU A 146 10.02 2.38 -0.80
CA LEU A 146 9.98 3.85 -0.85
C LEU A 146 10.26 4.47 0.52
N SER A 147 9.62 3.94 1.56
CA SER A 147 9.78 4.40 2.94
C SER A 147 11.23 4.26 3.43
N VAL A 148 11.87 3.11 3.20
CA VAL A 148 13.27 2.86 3.58
C VAL A 148 14.23 3.83 2.87
N ILE A 149 14.02 4.08 1.57
CA ILE A 149 14.87 5.05 0.85
C ILE A 149 14.68 6.46 1.39
N ILE A 150 13.44 6.86 1.67
CA ILE A 150 13.17 8.16 2.27
C ILE A 150 13.94 8.31 3.59
N LEU A 151 13.85 7.32 4.49
CA LEU A 151 14.57 7.34 5.76
C LEU A 151 16.09 7.40 5.57
N TRP A 152 16.64 6.64 4.63
CA TRP A 152 18.07 6.64 4.35
C TRP A 152 18.54 7.99 3.78
N LYS A 153 17.77 8.61 2.88
CA LYS A 153 18.07 9.93 2.33
C LYS A 153 17.88 11.05 3.34
N LEU A 154 17.07 10.81 4.36
CA LEU A 154 16.81 11.77 5.42
C LEU A 154 17.98 11.82 6.41
N ARG A 155 18.72 10.72 6.63
CA ARG A 155 19.90 10.65 7.51
C ARG A 155 20.94 11.68 7.11
#